data_AF-U1NDH8-F1
#
_entry.id   AF-U1NDH8-F1
#
_cell.length_a   1.000
_cell.length_b   1.000
_cell.length_c   1.000
_cell.angle_alpha   90.00
_cell.angle_beta   90.00
_cell.angle_gamma   90.00
#
_symmetry.space_group_name_H-M   'P 1'
#
loop_
_entity.id
_entity.type
_entity.pdbx_description
1 polymer ?
#
loop_
_entity_poly.entity_id
_entity_poly.type
_entity_poly.pdbx_seq_one_letter_code
_entity_poly.pdbx_strand_id
1 'polypeptide(L)'
;MPSKRELIGSTPPSEELDLSAVQWDRITAFVGGIVALVGLLYLYPNIGSQLPVWASQTLPAIPVGLIWYGLTSWRWQTVLKATAGIAAGGLLAVYIP
;
A
#
# COMPACT_ATOMS: atom_id res chain seq x y z
N MET A 1 -32.52 23.99 37.97
CA MET A 1 -32.47 22.73 37.20
C MET A 1 -31.44 22.93 36.10
N PRO A 2 -30.38 22.12 36.01
CA PRO A 2 -29.38 22.27 34.97
C PRO A 2 -30.01 21.96 33.61
N SER A 3 -29.58 22.67 32.57
CA SER A 3 -30.14 22.47 31.23
C SER A 3 -29.63 21.14 30.66
N LYS A 4 -30.41 20.49 29.77
CA LYS A 4 -30.00 19.23 29.09
C LYS A 4 -28.59 19.29 28.45
N ARG A 5 -28.11 20.50 28.14
CA ARG A 5 -26.78 20.75 27.54
C ARG A 5 -25.64 20.73 28.55
N GLU A 6 -25.91 20.85 29.85
CA GLU A 6 -24.88 20.73 30.90
C GLU A 6 -24.71 19.28 31.36
N LEU A 7 -25.74 18.44 31.25
CA LEU A 7 -25.66 17.01 31.55
C LEU A 7 -24.91 16.23 30.48
N ILE A 8 -25.04 16.65 29.22
CA ILE A 8 -24.28 16.12 28.10
C ILE A 8 -23.04 16.97 28.05
N GLY A 9 -22.12 16.72 28.98
CA GLY A 9 -20.82 17.38 29.00
C GLY A 9 -20.26 17.43 27.59
N SER A 10 -19.68 18.57 27.22
CA SER A 10 -19.00 18.83 25.96
C SER A 10 -17.89 17.81 25.77
N THR A 11 -18.28 16.61 25.35
CA THR A 11 -17.37 15.58 24.87
C THR A 11 -16.80 16.21 23.61
N PRO A 12 -15.47 16.44 23.54
CA PRO A 12 -14.89 16.87 22.29
C PRO A 12 -15.35 15.86 21.23
N PRO A 13 -15.72 16.30 20.01
CA PRO A 13 -16.04 15.37 18.96
C PRO A 13 -14.83 14.45 18.87
N SER A 14 -15.03 13.17 19.21
CA SER A 14 -14.00 12.19 19.08
C SER A 14 -13.49 12.33 17.67
N GLU A 15 -12.19 12.60 17.51
CA GLU A 15 -11.48 12.34 16.26
C GLU A 15 -11.60 10.84 16.01
N GLU A 16 -12.79 10.39 15.61
CA GLU A 16 -12.97 9.23 14.78
C GLU A 16 -12.30 9.61 13.45
N LEU A 17 -10.97 9.64 13.46
CA LEU A 17 -10.19 9.20 12.32
C LEU A 17 -10.96 8.02 11.76
N ASP A 18 -11.45 8.12 10.54
CA ASP A 18 -12.35 7.14 9.94
C ASP A 18 -11.61 5.80 9.82
N LEU A 19 -11.59 5.05 10.94
CA LEU A 19 -10.86 3.80 11.10
C LEU A 19 -11.41 2.79 10.11
N SER A 20 -12.69 2.94 9.74
CA SER A 20 -13.33 2.15 8.70
C SER A 20 -12.74 2.46 7.33
N ALA A 21 -12.54 3.73 6.97
CA ALA A 21 -11.86 4.10 5.73
C ALA A 21 -10.41 3.60 5.69
N VAL A 22 -9.66 3.74 6.79
CA VAL A 22 -8.28 3.23 6.88
C VAL A 22 -8.22 1.70 6.75
N GLN A 23 -9.21 0.98 7.27
CA GLN A 23 -9.31 -0.48 7.10
C GLN A 23 -9.64 -0.84 5.65
N TRP A 24 -10.58 -0.12 5.01
CA TRP A 24 -10.93 -0.34 3.61
C TRP A 24 -9.77 -0.04 2.65
N ASP A 25 -8.98 1.00 2.90
CA ASP A 25 -7.77 1.30 2.13
C ASP A 25 -6.77 0.14 2.15
N ARG A 26 -6.60 -0.51 3.31
CA ARG A 26 -5.70 -1.66 3.45
C ARG A 26 -6.25 -2.91 2.76
N ILE A 27 -7.54 -3.20 2.92
CA ILE A 27 -8.18 -4.36 2.29
C ILE A 27 -8.14 -4.22 0.77
N THR A 28 -8.50 -3.04 0.24
CA THR A 28 -8.47 -2.78 -1.20
C THR A 28 -7.05 -2.82 -1.76
N ALA A 29 -6.06 -2.29 -1.04
CA ALA A 29 -4.66 -2.42 -1.43
C ALA A 29 -4.20 -3.88 -1.45
N PHE A 30 -4.55 -4.68 -0.44
CA PHE A 30 -4.20 -6.10 -0.39
C PHE A 30 -4.79 -6.87 -1.59
N VAL A 31 -6.09 -6.74 -1.81
CA VAL A 31 -6.81 -7.41 -2.90
C VAL A 31 -6.29 -6.93 -4.25
N GLY A 32 -6.14 -5.62 -4.44
CA GLY A 32 -5.61 -5.02 -5.66
C GLY A 32 -4.18 -5.46 -5.94
N GLY A 33 -3.34 -5.57 -4.90
CA GLY A 33 -1.97 -6.08 -5.01
C GLY A 33 -1.91 -7.54 -5.44
N ILE A 34 -2.77 -8.41 -4.88
CA ILE A 34 -2.87 -9.82 -5.32
C ILE A 34 -3.31 -9.90 -6.78
N VAL A 35 -4.38 -9.19 -7.15
CA VAL A 35 -4.90 -9.22 -8.52
C VAL A 35 -3.86 -8.71 -9.52
N ALA A 36 -3.16 -7.62 -9.20
CA ALA A 36 -2.10 -7.07 -10.04
C ALA A 36 -0.91 -8.03 -10.14
N LEU A 37 -0.50 -8.68 -9.05
CA LEU A 37 0.59 -9.67 -9.07
C LEU A 37 0.22 -10.88 -9.94
N VAL A 38 -0.98 -11.43 -9.73
CA VAL A 38 -1.48 -12.57 -10.52
C VAL A 38 -1.60 -12.18 -11.99
N GLY A 39 -2.12 -10.99 -12.29
CA GLY A 39 -2.20 -10.49 -13.66
C GLY A 39 -0.82 -10.36 -14.32
N LEU A 40 0.15 -9.80 -13.61
CA LEU A 40 1.52 -9.65 -14.10
C LEU A 40 2.18 -11.01 -14.39
N LEU A 41 2.02 -11.99 -13.50
CA LEU A 41 2.68 -13.29 -13.60
C LEU A 41 1.98 -14.28 -14.52
N TYR A 42 0.64 -14.31 -14.54
CA TYR A 42 -0.13 -15.37 -15.20
C TYR A 42 -0.84 -14.91 -16.47
N LEU A 43 -1.31 -13.66 -16.53
CA LEU A 43 -2.01 -13.15 -17.71
C LEU A 43 -1.03 -12.60 -18.75
N TYR A 44 0.16 -12.17 -18.32
CA TYR A 44 1.19 -11.63 -19.21
C TYR A 44 2.57 -12.28 -18.97
N PRO A 45 2.71 -13.59 -19.19
CA PRO A 45 3.97 -14.31 -18.93
C PRO A 45 5.16 -13.78 -19.75
N ASN A 46 4.91 -13.15 -20.90
CA ASN A 46 5.92 -12.56 -21.77
C ASN A 46 6.16 -11.05 -21.53
N ILE A 47 5.55 -10.45 -20.51
CA ILE A 47 5.70 -8.99 -20.29
C ILE A 47 7.15 -8.60 -19.99
N GLY A 48 7.90 -9.49 -19.35
CA GLY A 48 9.31 -9.27 -19.03
C GLY A 48 10.22 -9.16 -20.24
N SER A 49 9.87 -9.79 -21.38
CA SER A 49 10.65 -9.70 -22.63
C SER A 49 10.23 -8.52 -23.52
N GLN A 50 9.06 -7.93 -23.26
CA GLN A 50 8.54 -6.75 -23.97
C GLN A 50 8.89 -5.44 -23.27
N LEU A 51 9.27 -5.50 -21.99
CA LEU A 51 9.62 -4.35 -21.18
C LEU A 51 11.14 -4.14 -21.15
N PRO A 52 11.60 -2.88 -21.08
CA PRO A 52 12.99 -2.61 -20.77
C PRO A 52 13.36 -3.18 -19.38
N VAL A 53 14.62 -3.58 -19.20
CA VAL A 53 15.12 -4.28 -18.01
C VAL A 53 14.78 -3.55 -16.70
N TRP A 54 14.86 -2.21 -16.68
CA TRP A 54 14.50 -1.45 -15.48
C TRP A 54 13.02 -1.61 -15.11
N ALA A 55 12.13 -1.70 -16.10
CA ALA A 55 10.69 -1.80 -15.87
C ALA A 55 10.31 -3.20 -15.41
N SER A 56 10.88 -4.26 -16.00
CA SER A 56 10.64 -5.63 -15.58
C SER A 56 11.11 -5.91 -14.15
N GLN A 57 12.14 -5.21 -13.67
CA GLN A 57 12.64 -5.31 -12.30
C GLN A 57 11.86 -4.45 -11.30
N THR A 58 11.36 -3.28 -11.72
CA THR A 58 10.73 -2.30 -10.81
C THR A 58 9.22 -2.48 -10.71
N LEU A 59 8.53 -2.82 -11.80
CA LEU A 59 7.07 -2.96 -11.82
C LEU A 59 6.53 -4.01 -10.83
N PRO A 60 7.19 -5.17 -10.61
CA PRO A 60 6.74 -6.13 -9.60
C PRO A 60 6.75 -5.58 -8.17
N ALA A 61 7.52 -4.52 -7.89
CA ALA A 61 7.54 -3.92 -6.55
C ALA A 61 6.21 -3.25 -6.19
N ILE A 62 5.42 -2.78 -7.17
CA ILE A 62 4.13 -2.12 -6.94
C ILE A 62 3.11 -3.07 -6.28
N PRO A 63 2.76 -4.22 -6.89
CA PRO A 63 1.82 -5.14 -6.26
C PRO A 63 2.35 -5.69 -4.93
N VAL A 64 3.66 -5.92 -4.81
CA VAL A 64 4.28 -6.35 -3.55
C VAL A 64 4.12 -5.28 -2.46
N GLY A 65 4.33 -4.01 -2.78
CA GLY A 65 4.14 -2.90 -1.85
C GLY A 65 2.69 -2.72 -1.40
N LEU A 66 1.73 -2.93 -2.30
CA LEU A 66 0.30 -2.92 -1.98
C LEU A 66 -0.09 -4.06 -1.03
N ILE A 67 0.41 -5.28 -1.30
CA ILE A 67 0.22 -6.45 -0.42
C ILE A 67 0.82 -6.17 0.97
N TRP A 68 2.05 -5.65 1.02
CA TRP A 68 2.70 -5.27 2.27
C TRP A 68 1.87 -4.23 3.03
N TYR A 69 1.42 -3.16 2.36
CA TYR A 69 0.61 -2.13 3.00
C TYR A 69 -0.67 -2.71 3.61
N GLY A 70 -1.35 -3.62 2.91
CA GLY A 70 -2.53 -4.31 3.40
C GLY A 70 -2.28 -5.21 4.63
N LEU A 71 -1.08 -5.80 4.74
CA LEU A 71 -0.72 -6.73 5.82
C LEU A 71 -0.14 -6.07 7.09
N THR A 72 0.20 -4.78 7.03
CA THR A 72 0.85 -4.09 8.15
C THR A 72 -0.02 -3.00 8.74
N SER A 73 0.34 -2.53 9.94
CA SER A 73 -0.24 -1.32 10.54
C SER A 73 0.56 -0.05 10.21
N TRP A 74 1.61 -0.17 9.39
CA TRP A 74 2.50 0.95 9.05
C TRP A 74 1.77 2.01 8.23
N ARG A 75 2.19 3.27 8.37
CA ARG A 75 1.69 4.37 7.53
C ARG A 75 2.05 4.08 6.06
N TRP A 76 1.15 4.45 5.14
CA TRP A 76 1.34 4.22 3.71
C TRP A 76 2.65 4.82 3.20
N GLN A 77 3.05 5.98 3.74
CA GLN A 77 4.30 6.66 3.41
C GLN A 77 5.54 5.83 3.77
N THR A 78 5.49 5.12 4.90
CA THR A 78 6.58 4.25 5.35
C THR A 78 6.70 3.05 4.44
N VAL A 79 5.58 2.41 4.10
CA VAL A 79 5.57 1.27 3.18
C VAL A 79 6.04 1.71 1.80
N LEU A 80 5.54 2.82 1.27
CA LEU A 80 5.95 3.35 -0.03
C LEU A 80 7.46 3.62 -0.10
N LYS A 81 8.03 4.25 0.93
CA LYS A 81 9.48 4.50 1.01
C LYS A 81 10.27 3.20 1.06
N ALA A 82 9.83 2.22 1.85
CA ALA A 82 10.48 0.92 1.93
C ALA A 82 10.42 0.18 0.58
N THR A 83 9.25 0.12 -0.05
CA THR A 83 9.06 -0.49 -1.37
C THR A 83 9.91 0.20 -2.44
N ALA A 84 9.92 1.53 -2.48
CA ALA A 84 10.74 2.28 -3.42
C ALA A 84 12.24 2.06 -3.18
N GLY A 85 12.67 2.00 -1.92
CA GLY A 85 14.05 1.70 -1.55
C GLY A 85 14.50 0.30 -1.99
N ILE A 86 13.65 -0.71 -1.77
CA ILE A 86 13.92 -2.09 -2.23
C ILE A 86 13.99 -2.15 -3.76
N ALA A 87 13.05 -1.49 -4.45
CA ALA A 87 13.04 -1.47 -5.91
C ALA A 87 14.28 -0.76 -6.49
N ALA A 88 14.65 0.38 -5.93
CA ALA A 88 15.86 1.12 -6.33
C ALA A 88 17.13 0.31 -6.03
N GLY A 89 17.23 -0.32 -4.86
CA GLY A 89 18.35 -1.19 -4.50
C GLY A 89 18.47 -2.39 -5.43
N GLY A 90 17.35 -3.04 -5.74
CA GLY A 90 17.30 -4.14 -6.71
C GLY A 90 17.73 -3.70 -8.11
N LEU A 91 17.30 -2.52 -8.56
CA LEU A 91 17.73 -1.96 -9.83
C LEU A 91 19.24 -1.70 -9.86
N LEU A 92 19.79 -1.10 -8.81
CA LEU A 92 21.24 -0.85 -8.71
C LEU A 92 22.04 -2.15 -8.71
N ALA A 93 21.57 -3.20 -8.05
CA ALA A 93 22.22 -4.51 -8.03
C ALA A 93 22.30 -5.17 -9.41
N VAL A 94 21.43 -4.80 -10.36
CA VAL A 94 21.53 -5.29 -11.77
C VAL A 94 22.71 -4.66 -12.51
N TYR A 95 23.12 -3.44 -12.14
CA TYR A 95 24.16 -2.69 -12.84
C TYR A 95 25.52 -2.72 -12.13
N ILE A 96 25.59 -3.28 -10.92
CA ILE A 96 26.83 -3.43 -10.15
C ILE A 96 27.13 -4.93 -10.08
N PRO A 97 28.14 -5.44 -10.83
CA PRO A 97 28.48 -6.86 -10.87
C PRO A 97 29.06 -7.40 -9.55
#